data_AF-A0A7C5TQ96-F1
#
_entry.id   AF-A0A7C5TQ96-F1
#
_cell.length_a   1.000
_cell.length_b   1.000
_cell.length_c   1.000
_cell.angle_alpha   90.00
_cell.angle_beta   90.00
_cell.angle_gamma   90.00
#
_symmetry.space_group_name_H-M   'P 1'
#
loop_
_entity.id
_entity.type
_entity.pdbx_description
1 polymer ?
#
loop_
_entity_poly.entity_id
_entity_poly.type
_entity_poly.pdbx_seq_one_letter_code
_entity_poly.pdbx_strand_id
1 'polypeptide(L)'
;MPYAIPANIKYEEKLLGPFTIKQSIYIGVGALIAGYFWLESDLEPEILRKLIAIVAVGIAFSFAQFRLDEWLAKYISFMRSEKKTSWLSPAARNLMNIQSIRADAVFMKDKRILGVLKITPINFGILGPIDQDTVIYGFLEFLNSLNYPVQIVMKSVNLDLEGYLSHLKRRIVQRDDKVALAYYEHFAEYMRSYIQTNQINDRHFFLIVPAKKQAVEKVTLDYLETQMGEIHSRLSLSGIVSERMSTQQLINFYGSYFTEKFEIYEKYVSPITLYRRMWKTAPKTIEQAEKEMLEKASGGGR
;
A
#
# COMPACT_ATOMS: atom_id res chain seq x y z
N MET A 1 7.11 4.68 42.54
CA MET A 1 6.84 5.34 41.24
C MET A 1 5.50 6.05 41.35
N PRO A 2 5.40 7.35 41.06
CA PRO A 2 4.13 8.08 41.15
C PRO A 2 3.18 7.59 40.05
N TYR A 3 1.99 7.15 40.45
CA TYR A 3 0.94 6.70 39.55
C TYR A 3 0.36 7.91 38.81
N ALA A 4 0.54 7.98 37.50
CA ALA A 4 -0.03 9.03 36.67
C ALA A 4 -1.55 8.87 36.62
N ILE A 5 -2.28 9.77 37.27
CA ILE A 5 -3.74 9.82 37.20
C ILE A 5 -4.14 10.17 35.76
N PRO A 6 -4.94 9.36 35.06
CA PRO A 6 -5.35 9.69 33.69
C PRO A 6 -6.19 10.98 33.70
N ALA A 7 -5.67 12.02 33.06
CA ALA A 7 -6.17 13.40 33.13
C ALA A 7 -7.45 13.69 32.31
N ASN A 8 -8.33 12.72 32.09
CA ASN A 8 -9.57 13.02 31.36
C ASN A 8 -10.72 12.04 31.65
N ILE A 9 -11.17 12.03 32.91
CA ILE A 9 -12.53 11.55 33.20
C ILE A 9 -13.44 12.74 32.98
N LYS A 10 -13.99 12.87 31.76
CA LYS A 10 -15.03 13.87 31.48
C LYS A 10 -16.29 13.47 32.24
N TYR A 11 -16.59 14.19 33.31
CA TYR A 11 -17.83 14.00 34.05
C TYR A 11 -18.98 14.59 33.22
N GLU A 12 -19.95 13.77 32.82
CA GLU A 12 -21.15 14.27 32.13
C GLU A 12 -22.20 14.61 33.18
N GLU A 13 -22.65 15.87 33.17
CA GLU A 13 -23.69 16.34 34.08
C GLU A 13 -25.01 15.60 33.83
N LYS A 14 -25.56 15.01 34.90
CA LYS A 14 -26.84 14.31 34.91
C LYS A 14 -27.93 15.30 35.29
N LEU A 15 -29.01 15.33 34.52
CA LEU A 15 -30.12 16.28 34.70
C LEU A 15 -31.38 15.59 35.21
N LEU A 16 -31.75 14.46 34.61
CA LEU A 16 -32.98 13.71 34.92
C LEU A 16 -32.62 12.27 35.31
N GLY A 17 -32.48 12.03 36.61
CA GLY A 17 -32.14 10.72 37.15
C GLY A 17 -30.81 10.17 36.58
N PRO A 18 -30.81 9.02 35.86
CA PRO A 18 -29.60 8.48 35.27
C PRO A 18 -29.17 9.21 33.97
N PHE A 19 -30.01 10.09 33.40
CA PHE A 19 -29.79 10.66 32.08
C PHE A 19 -28.97 11.95 32.10
N THR A 20 -28.08 12.08 31.11
CA THR A 20 -27.31 13.30 30.87
C THR A 20 -28.17 14.41 30.28
N ILE A 21 -27.71 15.66 30.33
CA ILE A 21 -28.42 16.81 29.73
C ILE A 21 -28.79 16.52 28.26
N LYS A 22 -27.84 15.98 27.49
CA LYS A 22 -28.06 15.63 26.06
C LYS A 22 -29.14 14.56 25.87
N GLN A 23 -29.09 13.49 26.67
CA GLN A 23 -30.09 12.43 26.63
C GLN A 23 -31.48 12.95 26.99
N SER A 24 -31.55 13.85 27.98
CA SER A 24 -32.79 14.49 28.41
C SER A 24 -33.41 15.34 27.30
N ILE A 25 -32.58 16.07 26.54
CA ILE A 25 -33.04 16.84 25.37
C ILE A 25 -33.59 15.92 24.27
N TYR A 26 -32.88 14.82 23.93
CA TYR A 26 -33.36 13.88 22.92
C TYR A 26 -34.71 13.24 23.30
N ILE A 27 -34.85 12.81 24.56
CA ILE A 27 -36.10 12.25 25.07
C ILE A 27 -37.21 13.31 25.07
N GLY A 28 -36.91 14.54 25.49
CA GLY A 28 -37.88 15.64 25.51
C GLY A 28 -38.39 15.99 24.11
N VAL A 29 -37.50 16.15 23.13
CA VAL A 29 -37.87 16.43 21.74
C VAL A 29 -38.66 15.27 21.13
N GLY A 30 -38.25 14.03 21.38
CA GLY A 30 -38.99 12.84 20.94
C GLY A 30 -40.40 12.77 21.52
N ALA A 31 -40.55 13.07 22.80
CA ALA A 31 -41.84 13.09 23.49
C ALA A 31 -42.76 14.20 22.96
N LEU A 32 -42.21 15.38 22.66
CA LEU A 32 -42.98 16.48 22.05
C LEU A 32 -43.49 16.12 20.65
N ILE A 33 -42.61 15.55 19.80
CA ILE A 33 -42.97 15.13 18.45
C ILE A 33 -44.01 14.00 18.51
N ALA A 34 -43.78 12.98 19.34
CA ALA A 34 -44.71 11.88 19.52
C ALA A 34 -46.06 12.34 20.08
N GLY A 35 -46.05 13.26 21.04
CA GLY A 35 -47.26 13.85 21.61
C GLY A 35 -48.07 14.65 20.58
N TYR A 36 -47.40 15.45 19.75
CA TYR A 36 -48.03 16.18 18.65
C TYR A 36 -48.72 15.22 17.67
N PHE A 37 -48.02 14.18 17.22
CA PHE A 37 -48.61 13.19 16.32
C PHE A 37 -49.71 12.36 17.00
N TRP A 38 -49.60 12.10 18.29
CA TRP A 38 -50.59 11.31 19.03
C TRP A 38 -51.90 12.06 19.28
N LEU A 39 -51.83 13.37 19.57
CA LEU A 39 -52.99 14.16 20.02
C LEU A 39 -53.57 15.06 18.93
N GLU A 40 -52.74 15.70 18.10
CA GLU A 40 -53.14 16.90 17.35
C GLU A 40 -52.98 16.76 15.82
N SER A 41 -52.50 15.62 15.30
CA SER A 41 -52.23 15.51 13.86
C SER A 41 -53.42 15.00 13.05
N ASP A 42 -53.77 15.74 11.99
CA ASP A 42 -54.83 15.46 10.99
C ASP A 42 -54.44 14.40 9.95
N LEU A 43 -53.53 13.49 10.28
CA LEU A 43 -53.03 12.47 9.35
C LEU A 43 -53.94 11.24 9.32
N GLU A 44 -54.60 10.99 8.19
CA GLU A 44 -55.24 9.71 7.87
C GLU A 44 -54.29 8.80 7.07
N PRO A 45 -54.27 7.48 7.33
CA PRO A 45 -55.04 6.74 8.34
C PRO A 45 -54.45 6.85 9.76
N GLU A 46 -55.28 6.69 10.80
CA GLU A 46 -54.85 6.74 12.21
C GLU A 46 -53.69 5.79 12.55
N ILE A 47 -53.60 4.67 11.82
CA ILE A 47 -52.53 3.69 11.96
C ILE A 47 -51.18 4.33 11.63
N LEU A 48 -51.11 5.11 10.54
CA LEU A 48 -49.89 5.77 10.11
C LEU A 48 -49.45 6.83 11.14
N ARG A 49 -50.42 7.58 11.68
CA ARG A 49 -50.20 8.55 12.75
C ARG A 49 -49.56 7.93 14.00
N LYS A 50 -50.14 6.84 14.50
CA LYS A 50 -49.62 6.10 15.67
C LYS A 50 -48.24 5.48 15.39
N LEU A 51 -48.02 4.98 14.17
CA LEU A 51 -46.71 4.47 13.75
C LEU A 51 -45.63 5.56 13.75
N ILE A 52 -45.92 6.76 13.23
CA ILE A 52 -44.98 7.88 13.25
C ILE A 52 -44.62 8.29 14.68
N ALA A 53 -45.60 8.33 15.58
CA ALA A 53 -45.35 8.61 17.01
C ALA A 53 -44.44 7.54 17.65
N ILE A 54 -44.71 6.24 17.41
CA ILE A 54 -43.88 5.14 17.91
C ILE A 54 -42.46 5.22 17.34
N VAL A 55 -42.31 5.52 16.05
CA VAL A 55 -41.02 5.68 15.39
C VAL A 55 -40.26 6.88 15.96
N ALA A 56 -40.93 8.01 16.23
CA ALA A 56 -40.32 9.19 16.83
C ALA A 56 -39.77 8.89 18.24
N VAL A 57 -40.53 8.18 19.08
CA VAL A 57 -40.06 7.72 20.39
C VAL A 57 -38.90 6.74 20.25
N GLY A 58 -39.00 5.80 19.32
CA GLY A 58 -37.95 4.83 19.04
C GLY A 58 -36.64 5.49 18.64
N ILE A 59 -36.69 6.46 17.71
CA ILE A 59 -35.52 7.23 17.27
C ILE A 59 -34.95 8.03 18.45
N ALA A 60 -35.78 8.74 19.20
CA ALA A 60 -35.31 9.52 20.36
C ALA A 60 -34.64 8.65 21.43
N PHE A 61 -35.22 7.48 21.71
CA PHE A 61 -34.64 6.50 22.62
C PHE A 61 -33.30 5.96 22.07
N SER A 62 -33.21 5.67 20.77
CA SER A 62 -31.98 5.19 20.17
C SER A 62 -30.87 6.24 20.18
N PHE A 63 -31.20 7.51 19.98
CA PHE A 63 -30.26 8.63 20.13
C PHE A 63 -29.80 8.79 21.59
N ALA A 64 -30.69 8.60 22.56
CA ALA A 64 -30.35 8.71 23.98
C ALA A 64 -29.50 7.54 24.50
N GLN A 65 -29.86 6.28 24.20
CA GLN A 65 -29.17 5.10 24.74
C GLN A 65 -27.93 4.68 23.94
N PHE A 66 -28.01 4.69 22.61
CA PHE A 66 -26.95 4.15 21.75
C PHE A 66 -26.01 5.23 21.19
N ARG A 67 -26.17 6.51 21.59
CA ARG A 67 -25.36 7.64 21.10
C ARG A 67 -25.27 7.66 19.58
N LEU A 68 -26.43 7.50 18.93
CA LEU A 68 -26.53 7.46 17.47
C LEU A 68 -26.03 8.74 16.81
N ASP A 69 -26.09 9.87 17.50
CA ASP A 69 -25.50 11.15 17.09
C ASP A 69 -23.98 11.03 16.87
N GLU A 70 -23.27 10.42 17.83
CA GLU A 70 -21.83 10.20 17.69
C GLU A 70 -21.50 9.15 16.66
N TRP A 71 -22.30 8.09 16.58
CA TRP A 71 -22.15 7.07 15.56
C TRP A 71 -22.33 7.67 14.16
N LEU A 72 -23.37 8.48 13.94
CA LEU A 72 -23.66 9.12 12.66
C LEU A 72 -22.61 10.17 12.32
N ALA A 73 -22.17 10.98 13.27
CA ALA A 73 -21.08 11.93 13.07
C ALA A 73 -19.77 11.22 12.70
N LYS A 74 -19.44 10.10 13.38
CA LYS A 74 -18.28 9.26 13.04
C LYS A 74 -18.45 8.59 11.68
N TYR A 75 -19.65 8.16 11.33
CA TYR A 75 -19.95 7.54 10.03
C TYR A 75 -19.83 8.55 8.88
N ILE A 76 -20.40 9.75 9.03
CA ILE A 76 -20.28 10.85 8.06
C ILE A 76 -18.82 11.28 7.95
N SER A 77 -18.11 11.41 9.08
CA SER A 77 -16.68 11.70 9.12
C SER A 77 -15.87 10.59 8.43
N PHE A 78 -16.20 9.33 8.64
CA PHE A 78 -15.58 8.18 7.96
C PHE A 78 -15.83 8.19 6.45
N MET A 79 -17.05 8.52 6.02
CA MET A 79 -17.41 8.63 4.60
C MET A 79 -16.73 9.83 3.90
N ARG A 80 -16.52 10.95 4.62
CA ARG A 80 -15.78 12.12 4.12
C ARG A 80 -14.28 12.01 4.30
N SER A 81 -13.81 11.14 5.19
CA SER A 81 -12.39 10.91 5.38
C SER A 81 -11.85 10.19 4.15
N GLU A 82 -10.82 10.75 3.52
CA GLU A 82 -10.04 9.98 2.57
C GLU A 82 -9.55 8.73 3.29
N LYS A 83 -10.02 7.55 2.85
CA LYS A 83 -9.55 6.28 3.37
C LYS A 83 -8.06 6.23 3.09
N LYS A 84 -7.24 6.53 4.11
CA LYS A 84 -5.77 6.48 4.04
C LYS A 84 -5.36 5.01 3.93
N THR A 85 -5.53 4.40 2.76
CA THR A 85 -5.12 3.03 2.44
C THR A 85 -3.59 2.87 2.35
N SER A 86 -2.84 3.92 2.67
CA SER A 86 -1.38 3.91 2.59
C SER A 86 -0.78 3.15 3.76
N TRP A 87 -0.14 2.03 3.44
CA TRP A 87 0.70 1.21 4.31
C TRP A 87 1.85 1.97 4.99
N LEU A 88 2.19 3.20 4.56
CA LEU A 88 3.09 4.06 5.33
C LEU A 88 2.38 4.60 6.58
N SER A 89 2.95 4.34 7.75
CA SER A 89 2.49 4.90 9.03
C SER A 89 2.45 6.43 8.96
N PRO A 90 1.55 7.10 9.72
CA PRO A 90 1.52 8.56 9.78
C PRO A 90 2.88 9.18 10.16
N ALA A 91 3.63 8.51 11.05
CA ALA A 91 4.98 8.90 11.43
C ALA A 91 5.96 8.85 10.25
N ALA A 92 5.96 7.77 9.46
CA ALA A 92 6.83 7.63 8.28
C ALA A 92 6.52 8.70 7.22
N ARG A 93 5.23 8.98 6.96
CA ARG A 93 4.83 10.05 6.02
C ARG A 93 5.28 11.43 6.51
N ASN A 94 5.19 11.67 7.81
CA ASN A 94 5.65 12.92 8.41
C ASN A 94 7.17 13.08 8.27
N LEU A 95 7.94 12.03 8.57
CA LEU A 95 9.40 12.03 8.42
C LEU A 95 9.83 12.28 6.97
N MET A 96 9.15 11.65 6.01
CA MET A 96 9.45 11.77 4.58
C MET A 96 8.86 13.04 3.94
N ASN A 97 8.13 13.86 4.71
CA ASN A 97 7.41 15.03 4.23
C ASN A 97 6.36 14.75 3.12
N ILE A 98 5.88 13.51 2.99
CA ILE A 98 4.92 13.11 1.94
C ILE A 98 3.49 13.40 2.42
N GLN A 99 2.71 14.10 1.59
CA GLN A 99 1.29 14.34 1.79
C GLN A 99 0.45 13.16 1.28
N SER A 100 0.63 12.80 0.01
CA SER A 100 -0.11 11.71 -0.64
C SER A 100 0.65 11.18 -1.86
N ILE A 101 0.37 9.94 -2.26
CA ILE A 101 0.85 9.36 -3.52
C ILE A 101 -0.39 8.97 -4.33
N ARG A 102 -0.56 9.55 -5.51
CA ARG A 102 -1.72 9.36 -6.40
C ARG A 102 -1.39 9.83 -7.81
N ALA A 103 -2.16 9.39 -8.80
CA ALA A 103 -1.94 9.75 -10.21
C ALA A 103 -0.47 9.55 -10.64
N ASP A 104 0.12 8.45 -10.17
CA ASP A 104 1.51 8.04 -10.38
C ASP A 104 2.55 9.07 -9.91
N ALA A 105 2.16 10.09 -9.17
CA ALA A 105 3.04 11.13 -8.65
C ALA A 105 3.05 11.19 -7.12
N VAL A 106 4.12 11.78 -6.58
CA VAL A 106 4.33 11.97 -5.14
C VAL A 106 4.03 13.43 -4.80
N PHE A 107 3.03 13.65 -3.97
CA PHE A 107 2.67 14.97 -3.47
C PHE A 107 3.35 15.19 -2.14
N MET A 108 4.20 16.19 -2.10
CA MET A 108 4.96 16.60 -0.92
C MET A 108 4.14 17.64 -0.13
N LYS A 109 4.32 17.70 1.19
CA LYS A 109 3.59 18.67 2.04
C LYS A 109 3.99 20.13 1.76
N ASP A 110 5.15 20.34 1.15
CA ASP A 110 5.61 21.64 0.67
C ASP A 110 4.98 22.04 -0.69
N LYS A 111 3.98 21.28 -1.15
CA LYS A 111 3.25 21.46 -2.42
C LYS A 111 4.07 21.14 -3.68
N ARG A 112 5.25 20.52 -3.55
CA ARG A 112 5.95 19.95 -4.71
C ARG A 112 5.27 18.65 -5.16
N ILE A 113 5.32 18.41 -6.46
CA ILE A 113 4.87 17.15 -7.08
C ILE A 113 6.11 16.52 -7.71
N LEU A 114 6.36 15.25 -7.43
CA LEU A 114 7.53 14.52 -7.93
C LEU A 114 7.09 13.32 -8.77
N GLY A 115 7.75 13.15 -9.90
CA GLY A 115 7.78 11.91 -10.68
C GLY A 115 9.00 11.08 -10.33
N VAL A 116 8.89 9.77 -10.47
CA VAL A 116 10.01 8.83 -10.29
C VAL A 116 10.06 7.88 -11.47
N LEU A 117 11.25 7.75 -12.06
CA LEU A 117 11.60 6.77 -13.07
C LEU A 117 12.50 5.70 -12.44
N LYS A 118 12.19 4.43 -12.66
CA LYS A 118 13.12 3.32 -12.40
C LYS A 118 14.07 3.24 -13.59
N ILE A 119 15.37 3.16 -13.33
CA ILE A 119 16.41 3.09 -14.37
C ILE A 119 17.01 1.69 -14.36
N THR A 120 17.05 1.06 -15.52
CA THR A 120 17.76 -0.20 -15.71
C THR A 120 19.17 0.12 -16.23
N PRO A 121 20.22 -0.16 -15.43
CA PRO A 121 21.59 0.12 -15.84
C PRO A 121 22.00 -0.80 -16.98
N ILE A 122 22.92 -0.31 -17.81
CA ILE A 122 23.56 -1.11 -18.86
C ILE A 122 24.95 -1.56 -18.41
N ASN A 123 25.41 -2.70 -18.93
CA ASN A 123 26.77 -3.16 -18.68
C ASN A 123 27.75 -2.51 -19.67
N PHE A 124 28.11 -1.26 -19.38
CA PHE A 124 28.97 -0.44 -20.25
C PHE A 124 30.30 -1.11 -20.62
N GLY A 125 30.89 -1.88 -19.69
CA GLY A 125 32.17 -2.55 -19.91
C GLY A 125 32.14 -3.71 -20.91
N ILE A 126 30.96 -4.26 -21.23
CA ILE A 126 30.80 -5.32 -22.24
C ILE A 126 30.68 -4.74 -23.66
N LEU A 127 30.30 -3.47 -23.78
CA LEU A 127 30.09 -2.82 -25.07
C LEU A 127 31.40 -2.63 -25.83
N GLY A 128 31.34 -2.66 -27.17
CA GLY A 128 32.47 -2.30 -28.02
C GLY A 128 32.75 -0.80 -27.99
N PRO A 129 33.95 -0.33 -28.41
CA PRO A 129 34.33 1.09 -28.31
C PRO A 129 33.35 2.06 -29.00
N ILE A 130 32.83 1.69 -30.17
CA ILE A 130 31.87 2.52 -30.92
C ILE A 130 30.53 2.64 -30.18
N ASP A 131 30.06 1.54 -29.58
CA ASP A 131 28.83 1.53 -28.79
C ASP A 131 29.02 2.30 -27.49
N GLN A 132 30.19 2.19 -26.86
CA GLN A 132 30.56 2.97 -25.69
C GLN A 132 30.53 4.47 -26.00
N ASP A 133 31.12 4.91 -27.11
CA ASP A 133 31.06 6.30 -27.56
C ASP A 133 29.61 6.75 -27.78
N THR A 134 28.80 5.91 -28.42
CA THR A 134 27.36 6.19 -28.65
C THR A 134 26.60 6.40 -27.34
N VAL A 135 26.83 5.54 -26.35
CA VAL A 135 26.24 5.68 -25.00
C VAL A 135 26.71 6.98 -24.35
N ILE A 136 28.01 7.30 -24.42
CA ILE A 136 28.59 8.51 -23.82
C ILE A 136 27.94 9.76 -24.43
N TYR A 137 27.87 9.85 -25.76
CA TYR A 137 27.26 11.00 -26.45
C TYR A 137 25.77 11.11 -26.15
N GLY A 138 25.02 10.01 -26.16
CA GLY A 138 23.60 10.02 -25.79
C GLY A 138 23.38 10.45 -24.33
N PHE A 139 24.23 10.00 -23.41
CA PHE A 139 24.15 10.40 -22.00
C PHE A 139 24.51 11.89 -21.82
N LEU A 140 25.50 12.40 -22.56
CA LEU A 140 25.84 13.82 -22.59
C LEU A 140 24.67 14.67 -23.08
N GLU A 141 23.99 14.26 -24.14
CA GLU A 141 22.76 14.92 -24.63
C GLU A 141 21.67 14.94 -23.56
N PHE A 142 21.45 13.81 -22.88
CA PHE A 142 20.52 13.76 -21.74
C PHE A 142 20.89 14.78 -20.66
N LEU A 143 22.15 14.83 -20.23
CA LEU A 143 22.61 15.77 -19.20
C LEU A 143 22.43 17.24 -19.63
N ASN A 144 22.81 17.57 -20.86
CA ASN A 144 22.67 18.93 -21.40
C ASN A 144 21.21 19.36 -21.56
N SER A 145 20.29 18.40 -21.60
CA SER A 145 18.88 18.65 -21.76
C SER A 145 18.15 18.98 -20.45
N LEU A 146 18.78 18.72 -19.30
CA LEU A 146 18.21 18.97 -17.98
C LEU A 146 18.35 20.46 -17.62
N ASN A 147 17.23 21.18 -17.64
CA ASN A 147 17.16 22.59 -17.23
C ASN A 147 16.49 22.79 -15.85
N TYR A 148 16.35 21.72 -15.07
CA TYR A 148 15.82 21.70 -13.71
C TYR A 148 16.58 20.68 -12.84
N PRO A 149 16.57 20.84 -11.51
CA PRO A 149 17.25 19.90 -10.63
C PRO A 149 16.54 18.55 -10.65
N VAL A 150 17.26 17.51 -11.05
CA VAL A 150 16.85 16.11 -10.88
C VAL A 150 17.67 15.47 -9.77
N GLN A 151 17.11 14.45 -9.12
CA GLN A 151 17.82 13.70 -8.10
C GLN A 151 17.99 12.24 -8.55
N ILE A 152 19.23 11.76 -8.54
CA ILE A 152 19.54 10.36 -8.80
C ILE A 152 19.66 9.67 -7.44
N VAL A 153 18.91 8.58 -7.27
CA VAL A 153 18.93 7.76 -6.06
C VAL A 153 19.33 6.35 -6.43
N MET A 154 20.37 5.85 -5.76
CA MET A 154 20.74 4.44 -5.80
C MET A 154 20.31 3.78 -4.50
N LYS A 155 19.69 2.61 -4.61
CA LYS A 155 19.29 1.78 -3.49
C LYS A 155 19.95 0.42 -3.63
N SER A 156 20.78 0.07 -2.65
CA SER A 156 21.34 -1.27 -2.51
C SER A 156 20.33 -2.17 -1.80
N VAL A 157 20.08 -3.35 -2.35
CA VAL A 157 19.25 -4.40 -1.73
C VAL A 157 20.05 -5.70 -1.68
N ASN A 158 19.79 -6.55 -0.69
CA ASN A 158 20.40 -7.88 -0.66
C ASN A 158 19.93 -8.66 -1.89
N LEU A 159 20.86 -9.34 -2.56
CA LEU A 159 20.53 -10.17 -3.72
C LEU A 159 19.63 -11.34 -3.28
N ASP A 160 18.42 -11.43 -3.84
CA ASP A 160 17.51 -12.55 -3.63
C ASP A 160 17.46 -13.45 -4.88
N LEU A 161 18.01 -14.66 -4.75
CA LEU A 161 17.98 -15.68 -5.81
C LEU A 161 16.86 -16.71 -5.63
N GLU A 162 16.04 -16.61 -4.59
CA GLU A 162 15.09 -17.67 -4.23
C GLU A 162 14.06 -17.91 -5.34
N GLY A 163 13.65 -16.86 -6.05
CA GLY A 163 12.79 -16.96 -7.23
C GLY A 163 13.42 -17.76 -8.36
N TYR A 164 14.67 -17.44 -8.73
CA TYR A 164 15.42 -18.17 -9.76
C TYR A 164 15.63 -19.63 -9.38
N LEU A 165 16.08 -19.89 -8.15
CA LEU A 165 16.30 -21.23 -7.62
C LEU A 165 15.00 -22.04 -7.62
N SER A 166 13.88 -21.45 -7.19
CA SER A 166 12.56 -22.08 -7.22
C SER A 166 12.10 -22.45 -8.63
N HIS A 167 12.32 -21.58 -9.62
CA HIS A 167 12.01 -21.88 -11.02
C HIS A 167 12.88 -22.99 -11.59
N LEU A 168 14.17 -22.99 -11.28
CA LEU A 168 15.09 -24.03 -11.68
C LEU A 168 14.69 -25.38 -11.07
N LYS A 169 14.41 -25.42 -9.76
CA LYS A 169 13.91 -26.62 -9.07
C LYS A 169 12.66 -27.17 -9.74
N ARG A 170 11.69 -26.31 -10.05
CA ARG A 170 10.43 -26.73 -10.69
C ARG A 170 10.67 -27.41 -12.03
N ARG A 171 11.57 -26.88 -12.87
CA ARG A 171 11.91 -27.48 -14.17
C ARG A 171 12.61 -28.83 -14.02
N ILE A 172 13.45 -28.99 -13.01
CA ILE A 172 14.15 -30.25 -12.73
C ILE A 172 13.16 -31.32 -12.24
N VAL A 173 12.30 -30.96 -11.28
CA VAL A 173 11.26 -31.86 -10.75
C VAL A 173 10.29 -32.30 -11.85
N GLN A 174 9.93 -31.40 -12.77
CA GLN A 174 9.07 -31.74 -13.92
C GLN A 174 9.69 -32.77 -14.89
N ARG A 175 11.02 -32.87 -14.93
CA ARG A 175 11.74 -33.84 -15.77
C ARG A 175 12.01 -35.17 -15.07
N ASP A 176 11.65 -35.29 -13.79
CA ASP A 176 11.91 -36.45 -12.92
C ASP A 176 13.39 -36.88 -12.87
N ASP A 177 14.31 -35.92 -13.01
CA ASP A 177 15.75 -36.16 -12.98
C ASP A 177 16.29 -36.03 -11.55
N LYS A 178 16.43 -37.18 -10.87
CA LYS A 178 16.92 -37.27 -9.49
C LYS A 178 18.38 -36.83 -9.34
N VAL A 179 19.20 -37.04 -10.38
CA VAL A 179 20.62 -36.66 -10.36
C VAL A 179 20.73 -35.14 -10.44
N ALA A 180 20.02 -34.52 -11.38
CA ALA A 180 19.96 -33.07 -11.50
C ALA A 180 19.38 -32.40 -10.25
N LEU A 181 18.44 -33.06 -9.54
CA LEU A 181 17.90 -32.55 -8.28
C LEU A 181 18.98 -32.48 -7.18
N ALA A 182 19.79 -33.53 -7.02
CA ALA A 182 20.89 -33.53 -6.06
C ALA A 182 21.93 -32.43 -6.37
N TYR A 183 22.31 -32.27 -7.64
CA TYR A 183 23.20 -31.18 -8.06
C TYR A 183 22.59 -29.79 -7.80
N TYR A 184 21.29 -29.63 -8.04
CA TYR A 184 20.59 -28.39 -7.74
C TYR A 184 20.63 -28.06 -6.25
N GLU A 185 20.46 -29.03 -5.36
CA GLU A 185 20.49 -28.78 -3.91
C GLU A 185 21.86 -28.28 -3.46
N HIS A 186 22.94 -28.94 -3.90
CA HIS A 186 24.30 -28.49 -3.65
C HIS A 186 24.57 -27.09 -4.23
N PHE A 187 24.13 -26.83 -5.46
CA PHE A 187 24.27 -25.52 -6.10
C PHE A 187 23.50 -24.44 -5.34
N ALA A 188 22.26 -24.70 -4.94
CA ALA A 188 21.43 -23.75 -4.20
C ALA A 188 22.04 -23.40 -2.84
N GLU A 189 22.56 -24.39 -2.11
CA GLU A 189 23.22 -24.18 -0.82
C GLU A 189 24.56 -23.43 -0.96
N TYR A 190 25.36 -23.78 -1.97
CA TYR A 190 26.55 -23.03 -2.33
C TYR A 190 26.22 -21.57 -2.65
N MET A 191 25.22 -21.29 -3.49
CA MET A 191 24.85 -19.93 -3.87
C MET A 191 24.35 -19.13 -2.67
N ARG A 192 23.53 -19.73 -1.79
CA ARG A 192 23.05 -19.07 -0.56
C ARG A 192 24.21 -18.71 0.37
N SER A 193 25.12 -19.64 0.62
CA SER A 193 26.30 -19.39 1.47
C SER A 193 27.25 -18.36 0.86
N TYR A 194 27.46 -18.41 -0.46
CA TYR A 194 28.31 -17.47 -1.18
C TYR A 194 27.75 -16.04 -1.13
N ILE A 195 26.44 -15.86 -1.30
CA ILE A 195 25.79 -14.54 -1.19
C ILE A 195 25.88 -14.01 0.24
N GLN A 196 25.61 -14.84 1.23
CA GLN A 196 25.68 -14.44 2.64
C GLN A 196 27.10 -14.05 3.06
N THR A 197 28.10 -14.84 2.65
CA THR A 197 29.51 -14.62 3.01
C THR A 197 30.07 -13.37 2.35
N ASN A 198 29.78 -13.17 1.06
CA ASN A 198 30.31 -12.05 0.29
C ASN A 198 29.41 -10.80 0.33
N GLN A 199 28.29 -10.85 1.05
CA GLN A 199 27.30 -9.76 1.16
C GLN A 199 26.94 -9.17 -0.22
N ILE A 200 26.64 -10.05 -1.17
CA ILE A 200 26.37 -9.65 -2.55
C ILE A 200 25.04 -8.89 -2.59
N ASN A 201 25.10 -7.66 -3.08
CA ASN A 201 23.96 -6.76 -3.15
C ASN A 201 23.64 -6.43 -4.61
N ASP A 202 22.35 -6.26 -4.87
CA ASP A 202 21.84 -5.69 -6.10
C ASP A 202 21.63 -4.18 -5.93
N ARG A 203 21.74 -3.40 -7.02
CA ARG A 203 21.64 -1.94 -7.02
C ARG A 203 20.53 -1.48 -7.95
N HIS A 204 19.50 -0.91 -7.35
CA HIS A 204 18.41 -0.27 -8.06
C HIS A 204 18.68 1.23 -8.23
N PHE A 205 18.45 1.74 -9.43
CA PHE A 205 18.66 3.15 -9.75
C PHE A 205 17.31 3.82 -10.03
N PHE A 206 17.14 5.02 -9.49
CA PHE A 206 15.93 5.82 -9.64
C PHE A 206 16.29 7.25 -9.98
N LEU A 207 15.50 7.87 -10.85
CA LEU A 207 15.58 9.28 -11.18
C LEU A 207 14.30 9.98 -10.70
N ILE A 208 14.47 10.94 -9.80
CA ILE A 208 13.37 11.74 -9.23
C ILE A 208 13.34 13.08 -9.96
N VAL A 209 12.18 13.40 -10.50
CA VAL A 209 11.94 14.58 -11.34
C VAL A 209 10.89 15.48 -10.68
N PRO A 210 11.23 16.71 -10.29
CA PRO A 210 10.24 17.64 -9.77
C PRO A 210 9.39 18.23 -10.90
N ALA A 211 8.08 18.25 -10.71
CA ALA A 211 7.17 18.93 -11.62
C ALA A 211 7.34 20.45 -11.53
N LYS A 212 7.27 21.14 -12.68
CA LYS A 212 7.17 22.60 -12.72
C LYS A 212 5.78 23.01 -12.22
N LYS A 213 5.74 23.70 -11.07
CA LYS A 213 4.49 24.11 -10.42
C LYS A 213 3.66 25.02 -11.33
N GLN A 214 2.41 24.63 -11.58
CA GLN A 214 1.42 25.45 -12.29
C GLN A 214 0.28 25.86 -11.36
N ALA A 215 -0.58 26.78 -11.82
CA ALA A 215 -1.75 27.23 -11.05
C ALA A 215 -2.77 26.11 -10.80
N VAL A 216 -2.88 25.18 -11.76
CA VAL A 216 -3.81 24.04 -11.71
C VAL A 216 -3.03 22.74 -11.55
N GLU A 217 -3.46 21.90 -10.61
CA GLU A 217 -2.81 20.61 -10.32
C GLU A 217 -2.80 19.68 -11.54
N LYS A 218 -3.93 19.56 -12.25
CA LYS A 218 -4.04 18.74 -13.46
C LYS A 218 -3.00 19.12 -14.51
N VAL A 219 -2.87 20.42 -14.79
CA VAL A 219 -1.88 20.93 -15.75
C VAL A 219 -0.45 20.65 -15.28
N THR A 220 -0.21 20.67 -13.96
CA THR A 220 1.10 20.31 -13.39
C THR A 220 1.42 18.82 -13.63
N LEU A 221 0.43 17.93 -13.50
CA LEU A 221 0.59 16.50 -13.77
C LEU A 221 0.80 16.23 -15.26
N ASP A 222 0.03 16.87 -16.14
CA ASP A 222 0.18 16.73 -17.60
C ASP A 222 1.58 17.19 -18.06
N TYR A 223 2.07 18.30 -17.49
CA TYR A 223 3.44 18.77 -17.73
C TYR A 223 4.48 17.77 -17.21
N LEU A 224 4.31 17.25 -15.99
CA LEU A 224 5.21 16.24 -15.44
C LEU A 224 5.30 15.00 -16.35
N GLU A 225 4.16 14.53 -16.86
CA GLU A 225 4.10 13.37 -17.76
C GLU A 225 4.87 13.62 -19.05
N THR A 226 4.71 14.80 -19.65
CA THR A 226 5.46 15.20 -20.85
C THR A 226 6.97 15.25 -20.57
N GLN A 227 7.38 15.85 -19.45
CA GLN A 227 8.80 15.93 -19.08
C GLN A 227 9.42 14.55 -18.82
N MET A 228 8.69 13.63 -18.21
CA MET A 228 9.16 12.26 -18.01
C MET A 228 9.23 11.48 -19.32
N GLY A 229 8.31 11.71 -20.25
CA GLY A 229 8.37 11.17 -21.60
C GLY A 229 9.62 11.63 -22.36
N GLU A 230 9.93 12.93 -22.30
CA GLU A 230 11.16 13.49 -22.89
C GLU A 230 12.43 12.88 -22.28
N ILE A 231 12.50 12.77 -20.95
CA ILE A 231 13.62 12.12 -20.27
C ILE A 231 13.74 10.66 -20.70
N HIS A 232 12.62 9.93 -20.75
CA HIS A 232 12.60 8.54 -21.16
C HIS A 232 13.15 8.36 -22.57
N SER A 233 12.69 9.17 -23.53
CA SER A 233 13.18 9.12 -24.91
C SER A 233 14.68 9.43 -25.00
N ARG A 234 15.17 10.45 -24.27
CA ARG A 234 16.60 10.81 -24.28
C ARG A 234 17.49 9.74 -23.65
N LEU A 235 17.07 9.13 -22.55
CA LEU A 235 17.79 8.00 -21.95
C LEU A 235 17.77 6.76 -22.85
N SER A 236 16.66 6.53 -23.56
CA SER A 236 16.57 5.42 -24.51
C SER A 236 17.56 5.58 -25.67
N LEU A 237 17.87 6.81 -26.10
CA LEU A 237 18.89 7.06 -27.12
C LEU A 237 20.29 6.65 -26.65
N SER A 238 20.59 6.78 -25.35
CA SER A 238 21.84 6.30 -24.75
C SER A 238 21.79 4.80 -24.40
N GLY A 239 20.80 4.06 -24.87
CA GLY A 239 20.60 2.64 -24.53
C GLY A 239 20.17 2.37 -23.09
N ILE A 240 19.87 3.42 -22.31
CA ILE A 240 19.47 3.30 -20.91
C ILE A 240 17.95 3.20 -20.84
N VAL A 241 17.45 2.04 -20.42
CA VAL A 241 16.01 1.83 -20.26
C VAL A 241 15.53 2.51 -18.98
N SER A 242 14.45 3.26 -19.09
CA SER A 242 13.78 3.89 -17.96
C SER A 242 12.29 3.58 -17.97
N GLU A 243 11.70 3.41 -16.80
CA GLU A 243 10.28 3.07 -16.66
C GLU A 243 9.60 3.98 -15.66
N ARG A 244 8.41 4.45 -16.01
CA ARG A 244 7.61 5.28 -15.13
C ARG A 244 7.03 4.45 -13.98
N MET A 245 7.34 4.83 -12.75
CA MET A 245 6.79 4.15 -11.57
C MET A 245 5.31 4.50 -11.38
N SER A 246 4.48 3.47 -11.34
CA SER A 246 3.06 3.57 -10.95
C SER A 246 2.89 3.92 -9.46
N THR A 247 1.70 4.38 -9.11
CA THR A 247 1.27 4.71 -7.74
C THR A 247 1.58 3.54 -6.77
N GLN A 248 1.31 2.31 -7.19
CA GLN A 248 1.56 1.13 -6.37
C GLN A 248 3.06 0.86 -6.17
N GLN A 249 3.86 1.02 -7.22
CA GLN A 249 5.31 0.89 -7.15
C GLN A 249 5.94 1.98 -6.28
N LEU A 250 5.45 3.22 -6.36
CA LEU A 250 5.88 4.33 -5.50
C LEU A 250 5.58 4.07 -4.02
N ILE A 251 4.38 3.60 -3.70
CA ILE A 251 4.02 3.21 -2.33
C ILE A 251 4.96 2.10 -1.83
N ASN A 252 5.29 1.14 -2.69
CA ASN A 252 6.21 0.06 -2.37
C ASN A 252 7.64 0.56 -2.16
N PHE A 253 8.14 1.41 -3.04
CA PHE A 253 9.44 2.07 -2.97
C PHE A 253 9.60 2.82 -1.65
N TYR A 254 8.70 3.75 -1.34
CA TYR A 254 8.79 4.50 -0.08
C TYR A 254 8.55 3.64 1.16
N GLY A 255 7.66 2.65 1.07
CA GLY A 255 7.42 1.72 2.17
C GLY A 255 8.60 0.80 2.45
N SER A 256 9.46 0.53 1.47
CA SER A 256 10.64 -0.34 1.64
C SER A 256 11.73 0.28 2.52
N TYR A 257 11.71 1.59 2.77
CA TYR A 257 12.62 2.25 3.72
C TYR A 257 12.22 2.02 5.19
N PHE A 258 10.96 1.67 5.44
CA PHE A 258 10.40 1.56 6.81
C PHE A 258 10.00 0.13 7.17
N THR A 259 10.13 -0.80 6.24
CA THR A 259 9.74 -2.19 6.44
C THR A 259 10.72 -3.04 5.65
N GLU A 260 11.25 -4.08 6.27
CA GLU A 260 11.93 -5.18 5.58
C GLU A 260 10.90 -5.84 4.65
N LYS A 261 10.83 -5.40 3.40
CA LYS A 261 9.97 -5.99 2.38
C LYS A 261 10.85 -6.82 1.45
N PHE A 262 10.42 -8.04 1.17
CA PHE A 262 11.07 -8.91 0.20
C PHE A 262 10.71 -8.46 -1.22
N GLU A 263 11.68 -8.51 -2.14
CA GLU A 263 11.45 -8.22 -3.55
C GLU A 263 11.06 -9.50 -4.27
N ILE A 264 9.82 -9.57 -4.80
CA ILE A 264 9.33 -10.76 -5.51
C ILE A 264 8.82 -10.30 -6.87
N TYR A 265 9.50 -10.70 -7.95
CA TYR A 265 9.15 -10.35 -9.34
C TYR A 265 8.88 -8.85 -9.49
N GLU A 266 9.85 -8.04 -9.04
CA GLU A 266 9.82 -6.56 -9.08
C GLU A 266 8.73 -5.90 -8.22
N LYS A 267 8.07 -6.65 -7.34
CA LYS A 267 7.09 -6.14 -6.38
C LYS A 267 7.60 -6.37 -4.96
N TYR A 268 7.75 -5.29 -4.20
CA TYR A 268 8.02 -5.39 -2.77
C TYR A 268 6.79 -5.91 -2.02
N VAL A 269 6.92 -7.07 -1.40
CA VAL A 269 5.86 -7.70 -0.60
C VAL A 269 6.24 -7.58 0.88
N SER A 270 5.32 -7.08 1.70
CA SER A 270 5.49 -7.10 3.17
C SER A 270 5.52 -8.55 3.66
N PRO A 271 6.31 -8.87 4.71
CA PRO A 271 6.32 -10.20 5.33
C PRO A 271 4.91 -10.69 5.65
N ILE A 272 4.04 -9.83 6.18
CA ILE A 272 2.63 -10.17 6.49
C ILE A 272 1.84 -10.55 5.23
N THR A 273 2.07 -9.84 4.12
CA THR A 273 1.39 -10.14 2.85
C THR A 273 1.96 -11.41 2.21
N LEU A 274 3.26 -11.65 2.36
CA LEU A 274 3.94 -12.87 1.96
C LEU A 274 3.36 -14.07 2.74
N TYR A 275 3.33 -14.00 4.07
CA TYR A 275 2.72 -14.99 4.94
C TYR A 275 1.26 -15.27 4.57
N ARG A 276 0.45 -14.23 4.35
CA ARG A 276 -0.96 -14.39 3.93
C ARG A 276 -1.11 -15.04 2.56
N ARG A 277 -0.18 -14.81 1.62
CA ARG A 277 -0.17 -15.48 0.31
C ARG A 277 0.27 -16.94 0.43
N MET A 278 1.28 -17.23 1.26
CA MET A 278 1.74 -18.59 1.54
C MET A 278 0.63 -19.44 2.15
N TRP A 279 -0.21 -18.85 3.02
CA TRP A 279 -1.31 -19.54 3.69
C TRP A 279 -2.66 -19.52 2.95
N LYS A 280 -2.72 -19.03 1.69
CA LYS A 280 -3.92 -19.22 0.87
C LYS A 280 -4.21 -20.71 0.59
N THR A 281 -3.17 -21.54 0.67
CA THR A 281 -3.29 -22.98 0.84
C THR A 281 -2.83 -23.30 2.26
N ALA A 282 -3.71 -23.81 3.10
CA ALA A 282 -3.32 -24.30 4.43
C ALA A 282 -2.22 -25.38 4.24
N PRO A 283 -1.14 -25.37 5.05
CA PRO A 283 -0.18 -26.46 5.02
C PRO A 283 -0.95 -27.76 5.31
N LYS A 284 -0.79 -28.76 4.44
CA LYS A 284 -1.33 -30.10 4.70
C LYS A 284 -0.73 -30.56 6.03
N THR A 285 -1.57 -31.08 6.93
CA THR A 285 -1.05 -31.71 8.15
C THR A 285 -0.14 -32.88 7.77
N ILE A 286 0.80 -33.23 8.65
CA ILE A 286 1.75 -34.33 8.41
C ILE A 286 1.00 -35.60 8.00
N GLU A 287 -0.12 -35.92 8.65
CA GLU A 287 -0.98 -37.04 8.28
C GLU A 287 -1.59 -36.95 6.86
N GLN A 288 -1.92 -35.74 6.40
CA GLN A 288 -2.46 -35.53 5.05
C GLN A 288 -1.37 -35.64 3.98
N ALA A 289 -0.15 -35.22 4.29
CA ALA A 289 1.01 -35.39 3.42
C ALA A 289 1.44 -36.86 3.34
N GLU A 290 1.42 -37.58 4.46
CA GLU A 290 1.71 -39.03 4.53
C GLU A 290 0.68 -39.85 3.76
N LYS A 291 -0.62 -39.57 3.91
CA LYS A 291 -1.67 -40.25 3.13
C LYS A 291 -1.52 -40.05 1.62
N GLU A 292 -1.21 -38.84 1.18
CA GLU A 292 -1.02 -38.55 -0.25
C GLU A 292 0.26 -39.18 -0.81
N MET A 293 1.32 -39.29 0.00
CA MET A 293 2.53 -40.03 -0.36
C MET A 293 2.26 -41.52 -0.48
N LEU A 294 1.45 -42.09 0.43
CA LEU A 294 1.04 -43.49 0.40
C LEU A 294 0.09 -43.79 -0.78
N GLU A 295 -0.85 -42.89 -1.09
CA GLU A 295 -1.72 -43.01 -2.27
C GLU A 295 -0.94 -42.93 -3.58
N LYS A 296 0.05 -42.04 -3.69
CA LYS A 296 0.94 -41.98 -4.85
C LYS A 296 1.85 -43.19 -4.98
N ALA A 297 2.30 -43.76 -3.86
CA ALA A 297 3.11 -44.99 -3.85
C ALA A 297 2.29 -46.23 -4.23
N SER A 298 0.99 -46.26 -3.91
CA SER A 298 0.09 -47.38 -4.22
C SER A 298 -0.58 -47.28 -5.59
N GLY A 299 -0.71 -46.08 -6.16
CA GLY A 299 -1.29 -45.85 -7.49
C GLY A 299 -0.34 -46.06 -8.67
N GLY A 300 0.95 -46.32 -8.43
CA GLY A 300 1.98 -46.49 -9.48
C GLY A 300 2.16 -47.92 -10.00
N GLY A 301 1.30 -48.86 -9.58
CA GLY A 301 1.36 -50.27 -9.98
C GLY A 301 0.12 -50.72 -10.72
N ARG A 302 -0.13 -50.17 -11.91
CA ARG A 302 -0.99 -50.75 -12.96
C ARG A 302 -0.64 -50.16 -14.31
#